data_AF-A0A2K2FRC0-F1
#
_entry.id   AF-A0A2K2FRC0-F1
#
_cell.length_a   1.000
_cell.length_b   1.000
_cell.length_c   1.000
_cell.angle_alpha   90.00
_cell.angle_beta   90.00
_cell.angle_gamma   90.00
#
_symmetry.space_group_name_H-M   'P 1'
#
loop_
_entity.id
_entity.type
_entity.pdbx_description
1 polymer ?
#
loop_
_entity_poly.entity_id
_entity_poly.type
_entity_poly.pdbx_seq_one_letter_code
_entity_poly.pdbx_strand_id
1 'polypeptide(L)' 'MAIVLAVFAILIFYDVQKFIREKERARVFLLYGFFMATSLTVSLLLAAGRRPSSPAQWIEAVLKMMGVLK' A
#
# COMPACT_ATOMS: atom_id res chain seq x y z
N MET A 1 -13.17 10.24 1.48
CA MET A 1 -12.96 8.89 2.05
C MET A 1 -13.82 7.82 1.37
N ALA A 2 -15.15 7.98 1.29
CA ALA A 2 -16.03 7.00 0.64
C ALA A 2 -15.67 6.69 -0.83
N ILE A 3 -15.29 7.71 -1.61
CA ILE A 3 -14.86 7.53 -3.01
C ILE A 3 -13.61 6.66 -3.12
N VAL A 4 -12.63 6.84 -2.23
CA VAL A 4 -11.40 6.03 -2.20
C VAL A 4 -11.74 4.56 -1.95
N LEU A 5 -12.61 4.30 -0.98
CA LEU A 5 -13.08 2.94 -0.68
C LEU A 5 -13.83 2.32 -1.86
N ALA A 6 -14.71 3.08 -2.52
CA ALA A 6 -15.47 2.60 -3.67
C ALA A 6 -14.56 2.21 -4.84
N VAL A 7 -13.58 3.06 -5.19
CA VAL A 7 -12.62 2.77 -6.26
C VAL A 7 -11.81 1.51 -5.93
N PHE A 8 -11.26 1.42 -4.72
CA PHE A 8 -10.49 0.24 -4.30
C PHE A 8 -11.33 -1.03 -4.27
N ALA A 9 -12.60 -0.96 -3.83
CA ALA A 9 -13.50 -2.11 -3.83
C ALA A 9 -13.74 -2.65 -5.25
N ILE A 10 -13.97 -1.75 -6.22
CA ILE A 10 -14.17 -2.13 -7.63
C ILE A 10 -12.90 -2.80 -8.19
N LEU A 11 -11.72 -2.21 -7.94
CA LEU A 11 -10.45 -2.77 -8.40
C LEU A 11 -10.18 -4.15 -7.82
N ILE A 12 -10.34 -4.31 -6.51
CA ILE A 12 -10.16 -5.60 -5.83
C ILE A 12 -11.13 -6.63 -6.41
N PHE A 13 -12.39 -6.27 -6.60
CA PHE A 13 -13.38 -7.21 -7.13
C PHE A 13 -13.03 -7.67 -8.54
N TYR A 14 -12.63 -6.74 -9.41
CA TYR A 14 -12.21 -7.05 -10.78
C TYR A 14 -10.97 -7.94 -10.83
N ASP A 15 -9.95 -7.61 -10.05
CA ASP A 15 -8.69 -8.34 -10.03
C ASP A 15 -8.85 -9.73 -9.39
N VAL A 16 -9.61 -9.86 -8.30
CA VAL A 16 -9.91 -11.15 -7.67
C VAL A 16 -10.66 -12.06 -8.65
N GLN A 17 -11.65 -11.52 -9.37
CA GLN A 17 -12.37 -12.30 -10.38
C GLN A 17 -11.42 -12.80 -11.49
N LYS A 18 -10.46 -11.97 -11.92
CA LYS A 18 -9.43 -12.36 -12.88
C LYS A 18 -8.50 -13.44 -12.31
N PHE A 19 -8.01 -13.29 -11.08
CA PHE A 19 -7.12 -14.26 -10.42
C PHE A 19 -7.78 -15.64 -10.28
N ILE A 20 -9.07 -15.69 -9.93
CA ILE A 20 -9.85 -16.94 -9.85
C ILE A 20 -9.97 -17.57 -11.25
N ARG A 21 -10.20 -16.75 -12.29
CA ARG A 21 -10.36 -17.24 -13.67
C ARG A 21 -9.08 -17.85 -14.25
N GLU A 22 -7.93 -17.26 -13.95
CA GLU A 22 -6.64 -17.72 -14.48
C GLU A 22 -5.91 -18.74 -13.59
N LYS A 23 -6.51 -19.13 -12.45
CA LYS A 23 -5.93 -20.08 -11.47
C LYS A 23 -4.48 -19.72 -11.10
N GLU A 24 -4.23 -18.43 -10.88
CA GLU A 24 -2.87 -17.97 -10.58
C GLU A 24 -2.32 -18.58 -9.28
N ARG A 25 -0.99 -18.66 -9.18
CA ARG A 25 -0.32 -19.18 -7.97
C ARG A 25 -0.66 -18.32 -6.76
N ALA A 26 -0.97 -18.97 -5.64
CA ALA A 26 -1.25 -18.32 -4.35
C ALA A 26 -0.19 -17.29 -3.91
N ARG A 27 1.07 -17.46 -4.34
CA ARG A 27 2.15 -16.49 -4.08
C ARG A 27 1.89 -15.12 -4.73
N VAL A 28 1.34 -15.08 -5.93
CA VAL A 28 1.02 -13.81 -6.62
C VAL A 28 -0.14 -13.11 -5.92
N PHE A 29 -1.15 -13.87 -5.50
CA PHE A 29 -2.27 -13.35 -4.73
C PHE A 29 -1.82 -12.70 -3.41
N LEU A 30 -0.88 -13.34 -2.68
CA LEU A 30 -0.33 -12.78 -1.45
C LEU A 30 0.43 -11.47 -1.67
N LEU A 31 1.27 -11.42 -2.72
CA LEU A 31 2.00 -10.19 -3.07
C LEU A 31 1.04 -9.07 -3.48
N TYR A 32 0.08 -9.38 -4.35
CA TYR A 32 -0.96 -8.44 -4.77
C TYR A 32 -1.74 -7.91 -3.57
N GLY A 33 -2.21 -8.80 -2.68
CA GLY A 33 -2.93 -8.43 -1.46
C GLY A 33 -2.10 -7.51 -0.56
N PHE A 34 -0.81 -7.80 -0.39
CA PHE A 34 0.10 -6.95 0.38
C PHE A 34 0.25 -5.55 -0.24
N PHE A 35 0.49 -5.47 -1.55
CA PHE A 35 0.60 -4.18 -2.25
C PHE A 35 -0.71 -3.39 -2.22
N MET A 36 -1.85 -4.05 -2.41
CA MET A 36 -3.17 -3.43 -2.35
C MET A 36 -3.54 -2.93 -0.97
N ALA A 37 -3.27 -3.71 0.07
CA ALA A 37 -3.52 -3.28 1.45
C ALA A 37 -2.66 -2.07 1.82
N THR A 38 -1.38 -2.09 1.42
CA THR A 38 -0.45 -1.00 1.68
C THR A 38 -0.87 0.28 0.94
N SER A 39 -1.21 0.17 -0.35
CA SER A 39 -1.65 1.32 -1.14
C SER A 39 -2.97 1.90 -0.61
N LEU A 40 -3.93 1.08 -0.25
CA LEU A 40 -5.18 1.53 0.37
C LEU A 40 -4.91 2.26 1.69
N THR A 41 -4.05 1.70 2.54
CA THR A 41 -3.68 2.31 3.83
C THR A 41 -3.06 3.69 3.63
N VAL A 42 -2.11 3.81 2.70
CA VAL A 42 -1.48 5.10 2.34
C VAL A 42 -2.53 6.07 1.79
N SER A 43 -3.40 5.63 0.88
CA SER A 43 -4.47 6.47 0.33
C SER A 43 -5.45 6.95 1.40
N LEU A 44 -5.79 6.12 2.38
CA LEU A 44 -6.64 6.51 3.50
C LEU A 44 -5.96 7.52 4.43
N LEU A 45 -4.68 7.31 4.75
CA LEU A 45 -3.89 8.26 5.53
C LEU A 45 -3.85 9.64 4.85
N LEU A 46 -3.55 9.65 3.54
CA LEU A 46 -3.53 10.86 2.74
C LEU A 46 -4.90 11.54 2.68
N ALA A 47 -5.98 10.77 2.48
CA ALA A 47 -7.35 11.29 2.49
C ALA A 47 -7.78 11.84 3.86
N ALA A 48 -7.19 11.34 4.95
CA ALA A 48 -7.39 11.87 6.31
C ALA A 48 -6.47 13.07 6.62
N GLY A 49 -5.73 13.59 5.64
CA GLY A 49 -4.80 14.71 5.80
C GLY A 49 -3.51 14.35 6.53
N ARG A 50 -3.28 13.07 6.86
CA ARG A 50 -2.03 12.60 7.46
C ARG A 50 -1.08 12.17 6.36
N ARG A 51 0.01 12.90 6.18
CA ARG A 51 1.09 12.45 5.29
C ARG A 51 1.89 11.35 5.99
N PRO A 52 1.88 10.10 5.49
CA PRO A 52 2.78 9.08 6.01
C PRO A 52 4.21 9.57 5.86
N SER A 53 5.06 9.20 6.82
CA SER A 53 6.46 9.61 6.81
C SER A 53 7.14 9.10 5.55
N SER A 54 7.89 9.99 4.89
CA SER A 54 8.47 9.67 3.59
C SER A 54 9.64 8.69 3.75
N PRO A 55 9.97 7.91 2.70
CA PRO A 55 11.17 7.08 2.71
C PRO A 55 12.43 7.89 3.03
N ALA A 56 12.50 9.16 2.61
CA ALA A 56 13.60 10.06 2.94
C ALA A 56 13.69 10.34 4.46
N GLN A 57 12.56 10.54 5.14
CA GLN A 57 12.56 10.69 6.61
C GLN A 57 13.00 9.41 7.32
N TRP A 58 12.69 8.23 6.76
CA TRP A 58 13.14 6.96 7.32
C TRP A 58 14.65 6.77 7.12
N ILE A 59 15.16 7.08 5.94
CA ILE A 59 16.60 7.07 5.65
C ILE A 59 17.33 8.06 6.55
N GLU A 60 16.80 9.27 6.71
CA GLU A 60 17.37 10.29 7.59
C GLU A 60 17.39 9.81 9.06
N ALA A 61 16.29 9.21 9.54
CA ALA A 61 16.22 8.66 10.89
C ALA A 61 17.26 7.54 11.11
N VAL A 62 17.45 6.66 10.12
CA VAL A 62 18.48 5.60 10.16
C VAL A 62 19.88 6.20 10.15
N LEU A 63 20.16 7.19 9.30
CA LEU A 63 21.45 7.88 9.24
C LEU A 63 21.79 8.65 10.52
N LYS A 64 20.79 9.30 11.15
CA LYS A 64 20.94 9.92 12.48
C LYS A 64 21.20 8.88 13.56
N MET A 65 20.49 7.76 13.54
CA MET A 65 20.71 6.66 14.50
C MET A 65 22.10 6.04 14.37
N MET A 66 22.67 5.98 13.17
CA MET A 66 24.04 5.53 12.92
C MET A 66 25.11 6.61 13.23
N GLY A 67 24.72 7.82 13.65
CA GLY A 67 25.63 8.93 13.96
C GLY A 67 26.30 9.54 12.72
N VAL A 68 25.80 9.25 11.52
CA VAL A 68 26.33 9.77 10.24
C VAL A 68 25.85 11.20 10.00
N LEU A 69 24.63 11.51 10.42
CA LEU A 69 24.05 12.85 10.38
C LEU A 69 23.98 13.43 11.81
N LYS A 70 24.38 14.70 11.96
CA LYS A 70 24.29 15.46 13.21
C LYS A 70 22.89 16.00 13.47
#